data_AF-A0A4Q1IRD0-F1
#
_entry.id   AF-A0A4Q1IRD0-F1
#
_cell.length_a   1.000
_cell.length_b   1.000
_cell.length_c   1.000
_cell.angle_alpha   90.00
_cell.angle_beta   90.00
_cell.angle_gamma   90.00
#
_symmetry.space_group_name_H-M   'P 1'
#
loop_
_entity.id
_entity.type
_entity.pdbx_description
1 polymer ?
#
loop_
_entity_poly.entity_id
_entity_poly.type
_entity_poly.pdbx_seq_one_letter_code
_entity_poly.pdbx_strand_id
1 'polypeptide(L)' 'MQLNKHSKRVTQDTTQPAAQVMLYAVDFTEEDLKMPQVAIASKGYNYNSCNKHGFFVGYISASASCVMDKY' A
#
# COMPACT_ATOMS: atom_id res chain seq x y z
N MET A 1 -15.53 -3.99 14.14
CA MET A 1 -15.52 -3.95 12.66
C MET A 1 -14.12 -4.33 12.21
N GLN A 2 -13.93 -5.24 11.25
CA GLN A 2 -12.60 -5.64 10.78
C GLN A 2 -12.14 -4.70 9.65
N LEU A 3 -11.03 -3.96 9.84
CA LEU A 3 -10.57 -2.93 8.90
C LEU A 3 -9.94 -3.51 7.62
N ASN A 4 -9.30 -4.68 7.70
CA ASN A 4 -8.54 -5.33 6.64
C ASN A 4 -9.35 -6.36 5.83
N LYS A 5 -10.63 -6.06 5.52
CA LYS A 5 -11.59 -7.00 4.92
C LYS A 5 -11.06 -7.71 3.65
N HIS A 6 -10.33 -6.99 2.82
CA HIS A 6 -9.80 -7.49 1.55
C HIS A 6 -8.33 -7.94 1.63
N SER A 7 -7.49 -7.15 2.31
CA SER A 7 -6.05 -7.44 2.43
C SER A 7 -5.76 -8.71 3.23
N LYS A 8 -6.63 -9.11 4.18
CA LYS A 8 -6.46 -10.36 4.94
C LYS A 8 -6.35 -11.62 4.09
N ARG A 9 -6.92 -11.63 2.88
CA ARG A 9 -6.82 -12.76 1.95
C ARG A 9 -5.40 -12.99 1.45
N VAL A 10 -4.58 -11.95 1.40
CA VAL A 10 -3.17 -12.06 0.96
C VAL A 10 -2.20 -12.04 2.14
N THR A 11 -2.59 -11.43 3.27
CA THR A 11 -1.71 -11.33 4.45
C THR A 11 -1.88 -12.46 5.47
N GLN A 12 -3.05 -13.11 5.56
CA GLN A 12 -3.35 -14.09 6.63
C GLN A 12 -3.76 -15.47 6.12
N ASP A 13 -3.95 -15.65 4.81
CA ASP A 13 -4.34 -16.92 4.21
C ASP A 13 -3.13 -17.87 4.07
N THR A 14 -3.19 -19.01 4.75
CA THR A 14 -2.13 -20.02 4.74
C THR A 14 -1.99 -20.74 3.39
N THR A 15 -2.98 -20.63 2.51
CA THR A 15 -2.92 -21.20 1.16
C THR A 15 -2.09 -20.36 0.18
N GLN A 16 -1.72 -19.12 0.56
CA GLN A 16 -1.00 -18.16 -0.29
C GLN A 16 0.34 -17.69 0.32
N PRO A 17 1.27 -18.60 0.68
CA PRO A 17 2.54 -18.23 1.32
C PRO A 17 3.44 -17.39 0.39
N ALA A 18 3.36 -17.58 -0.92
CA ALA A 18 4.12 -16.79 -1.89
C ALA A 18 3.76 -15.29 -1.85
N ALA A 19 2.49 -14.96 -1.59
CA ALA A 19 2.06 -13.57 -1.47
C ALA A 19 2.66 -12.91 -0.22
N GLN A 20 2.76 -13.65 0.89
CA GLN A 20 3.36 -13.17 2.13
C GLN A 20 4.86 -12.93 1.95
N VAL A 21 5.58 -13.83 1.28
CA VAL A 21 7.01 -13.65 0.97
C VAL A 21 7.26 -12.37 0.17
N MET A 22 6.41 -12.05 -0.81
CA MET A 22 6.53 -10.82 -1.58
C MET A 22 6.29 -9.56 -0.74
N LEU A 23 5.40 -9.62 0.26
CA LEU A 23 5.17 -8.50 1.18
C LEU A 23 6.35 -8.31 2.14
N TYR A 24 6.93 -9.39 2.66
CA TYR A 24 8.18 -9.31 3.44
C TYR A 24 9.35 -8.77 2.62
N ALA A 25 9.42 -9.07 1.31
CA ALA A 25 10.47 -8.56 0.42
C ALA A 25 10.41 -7.04 0.19
N VAL A 26 9.27 -6.40 0.46
CA VAL A 26 9.09 -4.94 0.43
C VAL A 26 9.04 -4.34 1.85
N ASP A 27 9.68 -5.02 2.80
CA ASP A 27 9.85 -4.61 4.20
C ASP A 27 8.58 -4.53 5.05
N PHE A 28 7.53 -5.31 4.74
CA PHE A 28 6.38 -5.43 5.66
C PHE A 28 6.75 -6.28 6.88
N THR A 29 6.38 -5.82 8.06
CA THR A 29 6.49 -6.57 9.33
C THR A 29 5.22 -7.38 9.61
N GLU A 30 5.27 -8.27 10.62
CA GLU A 30 4.08 -9.01 11.07
C GLU A 30 2.95 -8.10 11.56
N GLU A 31 3.28 -6.90 12.03
CA GLU A 31 2.34 -5.88 12.48
C GLU A 31 1.64 -5.24 11.27
N ASP A 32 2.40 -4.92 10.22
CA ASP A 32 1.88 -4.36 8.96
C ASP A 32 0.94 -5.33 8.23
N LEU A 33 1.19 -6.64 8.33
CA LEU A 33 0.32 -7.67 7.75
C LEU A 33 -1.07 -7.72 8.41
N LYS A 34 -1.21 -7.19 9.63
CA LYS A 34 -2.50 -7.08 10.33
C LYS A 34 -3.24 -5.79 9.97
N MET A 35 -2.55 -4.80 9.42
CA MET A 35 -3.12 -3.51 9.02
C MET A 35 -3.91 -3.58 7.70
N PRO A 36 -4.87 -2.65 7.49
CA PRO A 36 -5.53 -2.51 6.20
C PRO A 36 -4.55 -1.97 5.15
N GLN A 37 -4.42 -2.65 4.01
CA GLN A 37 -3.59 -2.16 2.91
C GLN A 37 -4.39 -1.18 2.06
N VAL A 38 -3.85 0.03 1.86
CA VAL A 38 -4.47 1.09 1.05
C VAL A 38 -3.62 1.32 -0.20
N ALA A 39 -4.19 1.03 -1.36
CA ALA A 39 -3.52 1.26 -2.64
C ALA A 39 -3.68 2.73 -3.07
N ILE A 40 -2.56 3.40 -3.33
CA ILE A 40 -2.53 4.75 -3.89
C ILE A 40 -2.28 4.64 -5.39
N ALA A 41 -3.34 4.75 -6.18
CA ALA A 41 -3.23 4.74 -7.63
C ALA A 41 -3.09 6.18 -8.16
N SER A 42 -2.02 6.44 -8.90
CA SER A 42 -1.80 7.74 -9.55
C SER A 42 -1.65 7.60 -11.06
N LYS A 43 -2.24 8.53 -11.81
CA LYS A 43 -2.13 8.64 -13.28
C LYS A 43 -1.04 9.64 -13.69
N GLY A 44 0.09 9.68 -12.98
CA GLY A 44 1.20 10.59 -13.29
C GLY A 44 1.84 10.26 -14.65
N TYR A 45 1.74 11.16 -15.62
CA TYR A 45 2.42 11.01 -16.92
C TYR A 45 2.61 12.37 -17.61
N ASN A 46 3.74 12.53 -18.32
CA ASN A 46 4.19 13.84 -18.81
C ASN A 46 3.51 14.33 -20.09
N TYR A 47 2.81 13.47 -20.82
CA TYR A 47 2.28 13.79 -22.15
C TYR A 47 0.84 14.34 -22.14
N ASN A 48 0.22 14.45 -20.95
CA ASN A 48 -1.06 15.14 -20.76
C ASN A 48 -0.90 16.15 -19.61
N SER A 49 -1.14 17.44 -19.88
CA SER A 49 -1.05 18.52 -18.89
C SER A 49 -1.89 18.25 -17.64
N CYS A 50 -3.05 17.62 -17.76
CA CYS A 50 -3.90 17.25 -16.63
C CYS A 50 -3.24 16.23 -15.67
N ASN A 51 -2.28 15.46 -16.17
CA ASN A 51 -1.69 14.31 -15.48
C ASN A 51 -0.23 14.55 -15.04
N LYS A 52 0.38 15.68 -15.40
CA LYS A 52 1.79 15.99 -15.07
C LYS A 52 2.06 15.95 -13.57
N HIS A 53 1.10 16.40 -12.75
CA HIS A 53 1.26 16.47 -11.30
C HIS A 53 0.92 15.16 -10.57
N GLY A 54 0.36 14.15 -11.26
CA GLY A 54 -0.10 12.93 -10.63
C GLY A 54 0.99 12.22 -9.83
N PHE A 55 2.22 12.17 -10.35
CA PHE A 55 3.33 11.52 -9.66
C PHE A 55 3.63 12.17 -8.30
N PHE A 56 3.61 13.50 -8.25
CA PHE A 56 3.85 14.24 -7.01
C PHE A 56 2.74 14.05 -5.97
N VAL A 57 1.48 14.05 -6.40
CA VAL A 57 0.34 13.76 -5.50
C VAL A 57 0.44 12.35 -4.91
N GLY A 58 0.82 11.37 -5.75
CA GLY A 58 1.05 10.00 -5.29
C GLY A 58 2.15 9.92 -4.22
N TYR A 59 3.26 10.64 -4.43
CA TYR A 59 4.36 10.70 -3.47
C TYR A 59 3.97 11.35 -2.14
N ILE A 60 3.20 12.45 -2.17
CA ILE A 60 2.69 13.09 -0.94
C ILE A 60 1.79 12.13 -0.17
N SER A 61 0.88 11.45 -0.85
CA SER A 61 -0.04 10.52 -0.19
C SER A 61 0.71 9.34 0.45
N ALA A 62 1.75 8.80 -0.22
CA ALA A 62 2.55 7.72 0.32
C ALA A 62 3.39 8.16 1.54
N SER A 63 3.97 9.35 1.47
CA SER A 63 4.73 9.92 2.59
C SER A 63 3.85 10.29 3.78
N ALA A 64 2.61 10.76 3.56
CA ALA A 64 1.65 11.00 4.63
C ALA A 64 1.26 9.72 5.38
N SER A 65 1.07 8.60 4.67
CA SER A 65 0.84 7.30 5.33
C SER A 65 2.00 6.89 6.22
N CYS A 66 3.25 7.02 5.73
CA CYS A 66 4.44 6.73 6.53
C CYS A 66 4.59 7.63 7.78
N VAL A 67 4.08 8.86 7.72
CA VAL A 67 4.03 9.75 8.90
C VAL A 67 2.94 9.30 9.88
N MET A 68 1.77 8.90 9.41
CA MET A 68 0.67 8.44 10.27
C MET A 68 0.99 7.11 10.96
N ASP A 69 1.80 6.23 10.35
CA ASP A 69 2.25 4.99 10.99
C ASP A 69 3.29 5.24 12.12
N LYS A 70 3.85 6.45 12.23
CA LYS A 70 4.83 6.83 13.27
C LYS A 70 4.22 7.51 14.50
N TYR A 71 2.91 7.78 14.52
CA TYR A 71 2.21 8.46 15.62
C TYR A 71 1.06 7.61 16.15
#